data_AF-A0A7V2Y5X6-F1
#
_entry.id   AF-A0A7V2Y5X6-F1
#
_cell.length_a   1.000
_cell.length_b   1.000
_cell.length_c   1.000
_cell.angle_alpha   90.00
_cell.angle_beta   90.00
_cell.angle_gamma   90.00
#
_symmetry.space_group_name_H-M   'P 1'
#
loop_
_entity.id
_entity.type
_entity.pdbx_description
1 polymer ?
#
loop_
_entity_poly.entity_id
_entity_poly.type
_entity_poly.pdbx_seq_one_letter_code
_entity_poly.pdbx_strand_id
1 'polypeptide(L)'
;MAGLDLTDPRTRAVIQAVVTRAPNLQGFRAADVAAQVNTIRPTHACPYWARQAAHDMKKLRAKDFVCKIEGKLRCQLLPEGLSALMALDLLYNKVINPLLAAAQTCTTAPPPQPRTRIAVHYTNILNEMHALFRTVGIAA
;
A
#
# COMPACT_ATOMS: atom_id res chain seq x y z
N MET A 1 3.84 13.58 4.72
CA MET A 1 2.60 12.87 5.12
C MET A 1 2.70 12.38 6.56
N ALA A 2 2.52 13.28 7.54
CA ALA A 2 2.53 12.89 8.95
C ALA A 2 1.19 12.19 9.34
N GLY A 3 1.24 11.18 10.21
CA GLY A 3 0.05 10.66 10.93
C GLY A 3 -0.64 9.40 10.39
N LEU A 4 -0.12 8.72 9.36
CA LEU A 4 -0.49 7.31 9.08
C LEU A 4 0.76 6.48 9.33
N ASP A 5 0.70 5.63 10.35
CA ASP A 5 1.83 4.78 10.70
C ASP A 5 1.78 3.49 9.87
N LEU A 6 2.64 3.40 8.86
CA LEU A 6 2.73 2.20 8.03
C LEU A 6 3.39 1.03 8.75
N THR A 7 4.06 1.24 9.89
CA THR A 7 4.62 0.16 10.71
C THR A 7 3.53 -0.54 11.53
N ASP A 8 2.44 0.15 11.83
CA ASP A 8 1.26 -0.41 12.48
C ASP A 8 0.49 -1.38 11.54
N PRO A 9 0.39 -2.68 11.91
CA PRO A 9 -0.36 -3.66 11.13
C PRO A 9 -1.84 -3.31 10.94
N ARG A 10 -2.45 -2.58 11.86
CA ARG A 10 -3.84 -2.13 11.73
C ARG A 10 -3.97 -1.09 10.63
N THR A 11 -3.13 -0.07 10.64
CA THR A 11 -3.17 0.98 9.63
C THR A 11 -2.97 0.41 8.23
N ARG A 12 -2.03 -0.53 8.03
CA ARG A 12 -1.87 -1.23 6.75
C ARG A 12 -3.12 -2.00 6.33
N ALA A 13 -3.70 -2.79 7.24
CA ALA A 13 -4.91 -3.54 6.94
C ALA A 13 -6.09 -2.62 6.56
N VAL A 14 -6.21 -1.45 7.20
CA VAL A 14 -7.22 -0.44 6.84
C VAL A 14 -6.96 0.12 5.44
N ILE A 15 -5.73 0.47 5.10
CA ILE A 15 -5.35 0.96 3.77
C ILE A 15 -5.73 -0.07 2.71
N GLN A 16 -5.28 -1.32 2.88
CA GLN A 16 -5.56 -2.41 1.96
C GLN A 16 -7.07 -2.66 1.83
N ALA A 17 -7.81 -2.67 2.95
CA ALA A 17 -9.26 -2.82 2.95
C ALA A 17 -9.97 -1.72 2.17
N VAL A 18 -9.55 -0.47 2.32
CA VAL A 18 -10.12 0.68 1.62
C VAL A 18 -9.84 0.60 0.12
N VAL A 19 -8.60 0.26 -0.27
CA VAL A 19 -8.23 0.05 -1.69
C VAL A 19 -9.03 -1.10 -2.31
N THR A 20 -9.21 -2.22 -1.61
CA THR A 20 -10.04 -3.34 -2.10
C THR A 20 -11.50 -2.93 -2.31
N ARG A 21 -12.01 -1.95 -1.55
CA ARG A 21 -13.39 -1.44 -1.69
C ARG A 21 -13.53 -0.32 -2.72
N ALA A 22 -12.42 0.23 -3.24
CA ALA A 22 -12.43 1.30 -4.22
C ALA A 22 -13.27 1.03 -5.49
N PRO A 23 -13.32 -0.20 -6.03
CA PRO A 23 -14.16 -0.50 -7.20
C PRO A 23 -15.67 -0.37 -6.98
N ASN A 24 -16.13 -0.21 -5.73
CA ASN A 24 -17.56 -0.08 -5.43
C ASN A 24 -18.05 1.36 -5.69
N LEU A 25 -18.71 1.56 -6.83
CA LEU A 25 -19.27 2.85 -7.27
C LEU A 25 -20.30 3.44 -6.29
N GLN A 26 -20.98 2.61 -5.48
CA GLN A 26 -21.93 3.09 -4.48
C GLN A 26 -21.25 3.59 -3.19
N GLY A 27 -19.93 3.45 -3.10
CA GLY A 27 -19.14 3.68 -1.89
C GLY A 27 -19.27 2.56 -0.86
N PHE A 28 -18.61 2.74 0.27
CA PHE A 28 -18.51 1.75 1.34
C PHE A 28 -18.76 2.35 2.72
N ARG A 29 -19.26 1.53 3.64
CA ARG A 29 -19.50 1.87 5.04
C ARG A 29 -18.30 1.49 5.89
N ALA A 30 -18.22 2.06 7.09
CA ALA A 30 -17.24 1.65 8.09
C ALA A 30 -17.34 0.16 8.46
N ALA A 31 -18.55 -0.41 8.44
CA ALA A 31 -18.76 -1.84 8.66
C ALA A 31 -18.13 -2.71 7.55
N ASP A 32 -18.19 -2.26 6.29
CA ASP A 32 -17.64 -2.99 5.14
C ASP A 32 -16.10 -3.01 5.19
N VAL A 33 -15.50 -1.91 5.65
CA VAL A 33 -14.06 -1.81 5.93
C VAL A 33 -13.69 -2.69 7.11
N ALA A 34 -14.48 -2.68 8.19
CA ALA A 34 -14.20 -3.50 9.37
C ALA A 34 -14.23 -5.01 9.04
N ALA A 35 -15.23 -5.45 8.29
CA ALA A 35 -15.32 -6.82 7.79
C ALA A 35 -14.09 -7.20 6.98
N GLN A 36 -13.68 -6.34 6.04
CA GLN A 36 -12.50 -6.59 5.19
C GLN A 36 -11.19 -6.64 6.00
N VAL A 37 -11.02 -5.77 7.00
CA VAL A 37 -9.85 -5.80 7.90
C VAL A 37 -9.80 -7.11 8.69
N ASN A 38 -10.94 -7.62 9.16
CA ASN A 38 -11.00 -8.91 9.83
C ASN A 38 -10.64 -10.07 8.89
N THR A 39 -11.00 -9.99 7.61
CA THR A 39 -10.59 -10.96 6.59
C THR A 39 -9.08 -10.91 6.33
N ILE A 40 -8.50 -9.70 6.24
CA ILE A 40 -7.05 -9.51 6.02
C ILE A 40 -6.24 -9.98 7.23
N ARG A 41 -6.78 -9.83 8.44
CA ARG A 41 -6.09 -10.14 9.69
C ARG A 41 -6.91 -11.13 10.53
N PRO A 42 -6.99 -12.42 10.18
CA PRO A 42 -7.82 -13.38 10.90
C PRO A 42 -7.34 -13.69 12.32
N THR A 43 -6.03 -13.58 12.59
CA THR A 43 -5.37 -14.06 13.83
C THR A 43 -5.16 -13.01 14.92
N HIS A 44 -5.79 -11.83 14.82
CA HIS A 44 -5.62 -10.81 15.86
C HIS A 44 -6.47 -11.06 17.11
N ALA A 45 -5.91 -10.76 18.27
CA ALA A 45 -6.46 -11.11 19.59
C ALA A 45 -7.86 -10.55 19.90
N CYS A 46 -8.28 -9.47 19.24
CA CYS A 46 -9.60 -8.87 19.42
C CYS A 46 -10.15 -8.43 18.07
N PRO A 47 -11.41 -8.76 17.71
CA PRO A 47 -12.00 -8.37 16.44
C PRO A 47 -11.90 -6.87 16.18
N TYR A 48 -11.77 -6.50 14.92
CA TYR A 48 -11.79 -5.11 14.49
C TYR A 48 -13.22 -4.64 14.24
N TRP A 49 -13.64 -3.59 14.93
CA TRP A 49 -15.04 -3.14 14.99
C TRP A 49 -15.34 -1.96 14.07
N ALA A 50 -16.60 -1.83 13.65
CA ALA A 50 -17.06 -0.72 12.82
C ALA A 50 -16.74 0.68 13.42
N ARG A 51 -16.77 0.83 14.75
CA ARG A 51 -16.38 2.09 15.43
C ARG A 51 -14.91 2.45 15.20
N GLN A 52 -14.04 1.45 15.16
CA GLN A 52 -12.61 1.63 14.90
C GLN A 52 -12.39 2.01 13.44
N ALA A 53 -13.08 1.33 12.52
CA ALA A 53 -13.08 1.69 11.10
C ALA A 53 -13.59 3.11 10.85
N ALA A 54 -14.66 3.54 11.53
CA ALA A 54 -15.18 4.89 11.39
C ALA A 54 -14.16 5.96 11.84
N HIS A 55 -13.39 5.67 12.90
CA HIS A 55 -12.33 6.53 13.38
C HIS A 55 -11.16 6.60 12.39
N ASP A 56 -10.70 5.46 11.86
CA ASP A 56 -9.60 5.45 10.89
C ASP A 56 -10.01 6.07 9.55
N MET A 57 -11.26 5.85 9.11
CA MET A 57 -11.83 6.57 7.96
C MET A 57 -11.96 8.08 8.20
N LYS A 58 -12.18 8.53 9.45
CA LYS A 58 -12.12 9.97 9.79
C LYS A 58 -10.72 10.52 9.57
N LYS A 59 -9.66 9.76 9.89
CA LYS A 59 -8.28 10.14 9.61
C LYS A 59 -7.99 10.20 8.11
N LEU A 60 -8.48 9.24 7.33
CA LEU A 60 -8.32 9.25 5.87
C LEU A 60 -9.07 10.41 5.20
N ARG A 61 -10.25 10.77 5.72
CA ARG A 61 -10.99 11.98 5.29
C ARG A 61 -10.25 13.26 5.59
N ALA A 62 -9.61 13.38 6.76
CA ALA A 62 -8.81 14.55 7.11
C ALA A 62 -7.55 14.74 6.23
N LYS A 63 -7.28 13.79 5.32
CA LYS A 63 -6.20 13.83 4.34
C LYS A 63 -6.71 13.90 2.89
N ASP A 64 -8.01 14.09 2.71
CA ASP A 64 -8.67 14.10 1.40
C ASP A 64 -8.42 12.83 0.58
N PHE A 65 -8.19 11.69 1.25
CA PHE A 65 -8.10 10.40 0.55
C PHE A 65 -9.48 9.82 0.31
N VAL A 66 -10.39 10.04 1.24
CA VAL A 66 -11.76 9.54 1.23
C VAL A 66 -12.69 10.72 1.42
N CYS A 67 -13.86 10.73 0.78
CA CYS A 67 -14.94 11.69 1.04
C CYS A 67 -16.20 10.96 1.51
N LYS A 68 -17.08 11.67 2.22
CA LYS A 68 -18.41 11.16 2.55
C LYS A 68 -19.35 11.46 1.39
N ILE A 69 -20.18 10.50 1.01
CA ILE A 69 -21.26 10.75 0.05
C ILE A 69 -22.39 11.50 0.76
N GLU A 70 -22.82 12.62 0.19
CA GLU A 70 -23.91 13.42 0.75
C GLU A 70 -25.20 12.60 0.94
N GLY A 71 -25.90 12.88 2.04
CA GLY A 71 -27.13 12.17 2.42
C GLY A 71 -26.96 10.68 2.77
N LYS A 72 -25.73 10.13 2.75
CA LYS A 72 -25.49 8.69 3.00
C LYS A 72 -24.44 8.48 4.09
N LEU A 73 -24.53 7.33 4.77
CA LEU A 73 -23.49 6.84 5.70
C LEU A 73 -22.35 6.11 4.96
N ARG A 74 -22.12 6.46 3.70
CA ARG A 74 -21.14 5.84 2.81
C ARG A 74 -20.03 6.81 2.48
N CYS A 75 -18.86 6.27 2.21
CA CYS A 75 -17.69 7.01 1.78
C CYS A 75 -17.20 6.50 0.43
N GLN A 76 -16.53 7.37 -0.32
CA GLN A 76 -15.87 7.06 -1.58
C GLN A 76 -14.40 7.41 -1.47
N LEU A 77 -13.57 6.64 -2.15
CA LEU A 77 -12.14 6.92 -2.26
C LEU A 77 -11.93 7.90 -3.42
N LEU A 78 -11.22 8.99 -3.16
CA LEU A 78 -10.87 9.99 -4.17
C LEU A 78 -9.74 9.44 -5.06
N PRO A 79 -9.63 9.83 -6.34
CA PRO A 79 -8.57 9.36 -7.24
C PRO A 79 -7.17 9.55 -6.66
N GLU A 80 -6.87 10.72 -6.09
CA GLU A 80 -5.60 11.03 -5.44
C GLU A 80 -5.37 10.14 -4.21
N GLY A 81 -6.43 9.90 -3.44
CA GLY A 81 -6.43 8.97 -2.31
C GLY A 81 -6.13 7.54 -2.72
N LEU A 82 -6.72 7.06 -3.82
CA LEU A 82 -6.46 5.73 -4.36
C LEU A 82 -5.00 5.58 -4.77
N SER A 83 -4.49 6.50 -5.58
CA SER A 83 -3.09 6.48 -6.01
C SER A 83 -2.13 6.53 -4.83
N ALA A 84 -2.37 7.42 -3.86
CA ALA A 84 -1.52 7.54 -2.67
C ALA A 84 -1.56 6.27 -1.81
N LEU A 85 -2.75 5.75 -1.50
CA LEU A 85 -2.91 4.54 -0.68
C LEU A 85 -2.35 3.30 -1.36
N MET A 86 -2.54 3.14 -2.67
CA MET A 86 -1.92 2.06 -3.44
C MET A 86 -0.39 2.18 -3.47
N ALA A 87 0.14 3.39 -3.67
CA ALA A 87 1.58 3.62 -3.65
C ALA A 87 2.18 3.27 -2.28
N LEU A 88 1.52 3.64 -1.18
CA LEU A 88 1.97 3.31 0.17
C LEU A 88 1.95 1.80 0.42
N ASP A 89 0.86 1.12 0.04
CA ASP A 89 0.74 -0.34 0.20
C ASP A 89 1.80 -1.08 -0.63
N LEU A 90 1.98 -0.69 -1.89
CA LEU A 90 2.95 -1.29 -2.80
C LEU A 90 4.38 -1.03 -2.32
N LEU A 91 4.72 0.21 -1.97
CA LEU A 91 6.05 0.56 -1.47
C LEU A 91 6.38 -0.23 -0.20
N TYR A 92 5.44 -0.33 0.74
CA TYR A 92 5.68 -1.08 1.96
C TYR A 92 5.83 -2.58 1.70
N ASN A 93 4.87 -3.19 1.01
CA ASN A 93 4.80 -4.65 0.85
C ASN A 93 5.83 -5.19 -0.15
N LYS A 94 6.18 -4.41 -1.19
CA LYS A 94 7.04 -4.86 -2.30
C LYS A 94 8.46 -4.31 -2.23
N VAL A 95 8.71 -3.23 -1.49
CA VAL A 95 10.04 -2.61 -1.42
C VAL A 95 10.58 -2.62 0.02
N ILE A 96 9.92 -1.93 0.95
CA ILE A 96 10.44 -1.74 2.31
C ILE A 96 10.54 -3.07 3.07
N ASN A 97 9.44 -3.83 3.14
CA ASN A 97 9.42 -5.07 3.94
C ASN A 97 10.40 -6.13 3.40
N PRO A 98 10.51 -6.38 2.08
CA PRO A 98 11.53 -7.28 1.55
C PRO A 98 12.97 -6.81 1.80
N LEU A 99 13.25 -5.51 1.66
CA LEU A 99 14.59 -4.97 1.95
C LEU A 99 14.96 -5.10 3.42
N LEU A 100 14.02 -4.84 4.33
CA LEU A 100 14.23 -5.02 5.77
C LEU A 100 14.42 -6.49 6.14
N ALA A 101 13.64 -7.40 5.55
CA ALA A 101 13.82 -8.83 5.74
C ALA A 101 15.20 -9.29 5.24
N ALA A 102 15.61 -8.83 4.05
CA ALA A 102 16.93 -9.11 3.49
C ALA A 102 18.05 -8.57 4.40
N ALA A 103 17.95 -7.32 4.87
CA ALA A 103 18.93 -6.73 5.78
C ALA A 103 19.06 -7.49 7.10
N GLN A 104 17.95 -8.00 7.66
CA GLN A 104 17.97 -8.85 8.86
C GLN A 104 18.70 -10.17 8.60
N THR A 105 18.51 -10.77 7.42
CA THR A 105 19.24 -11.99 7.02
C THR A 105 20.72 -11.75 6.71
N CYS A 106 21.12 -10.53 6.32
CA CYS A 106 22.53 -10.20 6.08
C CYS A 106 23.40 -10.29 7.34
N THR A 107 22.81 -10.17 8.53
CA THR A 107 23.53 -10.34 9.81
C THR A 107 23.97 -11.79 10.08
N THR A 108 23.37 -12.76 9.39
CA THR A 108 23.63 -14.20 9.58
C THR A 108 23.94 -14.95 8.27
N ALA A 109 23.96 -14.26 7.13
CA ALA A 109 24.19 -14.88 5.84
C ALA A 109 25.69 -14.99 5.48
N PRO A 110 26.11 -16.07 4.79
CA PRO A 110 27.41 -16.13 4.13
C PRO A 110 27.58 -14.95 3.15
N PRO A 111 28.83 -14.57 2.80
CA PRO A 111 29.08 -13.43 1.93
C PRO A 111 28.27 -13.52 0.63
N PRO A 112 27.79 -12.39 0.09
CA PRO A 112 26.93 -12.39 -1.07
C PRO A 112 27.61 -13.14 -2.22
N GLN A 113 26.88 -14.09 -2.81
CA GLN A 113 27.36 -14.77 -4.00
C GLN A 113 27.66 -13.71 -5.09
N PRO A 114 28.78 -13.85 -5.82
CA PRO A 114 29.15 -12.91 -6.86
C PRO A 114 27.98 -12.75 -7.84
N ARG A 115 27.66 -11.50 -8.19
CA ARG A 115 26.55 -11.16 -9.10
C ARG A 115 26.61 -12.10 -10.30
N THR A 116 25.59 -12.94 -10.45
CA THR A 116 25.51 -13.87 -11.58
C THR A 116 25.60 -13.08 -12.87
N ARG A 117 26.28 -13.61 -13.90
CA ARG A 117 26.40 -12.94 -15.21
C ARG A 117 25.04 -12.51 -15.76
N ILE A 118 23.98 -13.27 -15.46
CA ILE A 118 22.59 -12.97 -15.80
C ILE A 118 22.12 -11.65 -15.17
N ALA A 119 22.42 -11.39 -13.89
CA ALA A 119 22.03 -10.14 -13.22
C ALA A 119 22.71 -8.91 -13.85
N VAL A 120 23.96 -9.07 -14.31
CA VAL A 120 24.68 -8.02 -15.05
C VAL A 120 24.01 -7.75 -16.39
N HIS A 121 23.70 -8.79 -17.17
CA HIS A 121 23.01 -8.64 -18.45
C HIS A 121 21.62 -8.00 -18.30
N TYR A 122 20.85 -8.41 -17.29
CA TYR A 122 19.54 -7.84 -17.00
C TYR A 122 19.63 -6.33 -16.69
N THR A 123 20.60 -5.93 -15.88
CA THR A 123 20.83 -4.51 -15.53
C THR A 123 21.23 -3.70 -16.76
N ASN A 124 22.08 -4.24 -17.62
CA ASN A 124 22.49 -3.58 -18.86
C ASN A 124 21.30 -3.34 -19.80
N ILE A 125 20.42 -4.34 -19.97
CA ILE A 125 19.22 -4.20 -20.79
C ILE A 125 18.30 -3.09 -20.26
N LEU A 126 18.09 -3.03 -18.94
CA LEU A 126 17.27 -1.97 -18.34
C LEU A 126 17.86 -0.58 -18.56
N ASN A 127 19.18 -0.44 -18.43
CA ASN A 127 19.86 0.83 -18.65
C ASN A 127 19.75 1.30 -20.11
N GLU A 128 19.93 0.38 -21.07
CA GLU A 128 19.77 0.66 -22.50
C GLU A 128 18.33 1.02 -22.86
N MET A 129 17.33 0.31 -22.31
CA MET A 129 15.92 0.67 -22.51
C MET A 129 15.61 2.08 -21.99
N HIS A 130 16.11 2.44 -20.81
CA HIS A 130 15.92 3.79 -20.28
C HIS A 130 16.64 4.85 -21.12
N ALA A 131 17.83 4.57 -21.64
CA ALA A 131 18.53 5.48 -22.54
C ALA A 131 17.73 5.68 -23.83
N LEU A 132 17.20 4.61 -24.42
CA LEU A 132 16.33 4.67 -25.58
C LEU A 132 15.09 5.52 -25.32
N PHE A 133 14.39 5.31 -24.19
CA PHE A 133 13.21 6.10 -23.84
C PHE A 133 13.49 7.60 -23.69
N ARG A 134 14.68 7.97 -23.19
CA ARG A 134 15.12 9.38 -23.18
C ARG A 134 15.35 9.90 -24.59
N THR A 135 16.04 9.12 -25.44
CA THR A 135 16.32 9.50 -26.83
C THR A 135 15.04 9.73 -27.64
N VAL A 136 13.99 8.92 -27.42
CA VAL A 136 12.71 9.06 -28.14
C VAL A 136 11.70 9.97 -27.43
N GLY A 137 12.07 10.63 -26.33
CA GLY A 137 11.21 11.58 -25.62
C GLY A 137 10.04 10.96 -24.85
N ILE A 138 10.11 9.66 -24.54
CA ILE A 138 9.07 8.91 -23.81
C ILE A 138 9.31 8.99 -22.28
N ALA A 139 10.56 9.18 -21.85
CA ALA A 139 10.93 9.41 -20.46
C ALA A 139 11.72 10.71 -20.31
N ALA A 140 11.34 11.54 -19.34
CA ALA A 140 12.02 12.79 -18.97
C ALA A 140 13.25 12.54 -18.10
#